data_AF-A0A1U9NIS1-F1
#
_entry.id   AF-A0A1U9NIS1-F1
#
_cell.length_a   1.000
_cell.length_b   1.000
_cell.length_c   1.000
_cell.angle_alpha   90.00
_cell.angle_beta   90.00
_cell.angle_gamma   90.00
#
_symmetry.space_group_name_H-M   'P 1'
#
loop_
_entity.id
_entity.type
_entity.pdbx_description
1 polymer ?
#
loop_
_entity_poly.entity_id
_entity_poly.type
_entity_poly.pdbx_seq_one_letter_code
_entity_poly.pdbx_strand_id
1 'polypeptide(L)'
;MENRTIFLAYLVVWCPYVLAVHFWAHRKRLNLGGVIVSHALPSVVAIVMTYIFLIAGGATVAQFVAGSETGKNLWYLWGFLWPILLFGSATSAFISLVWTIVSCITQSHRKWVFINIAAVMMSVFAFFTVAANFPDA
;
A
#
# COMPACT_ATOMS: atom_id res chain seq x y z
N MET A 1 -7.89 -16.29 9.32
CA MET A 1 -8.85 -16.30 8.17
C MET A 1 -8.44 -15.20 7.20
N GLU A 2 -7.91 -15.52 6.02
CA GLU A 2 -7.47 -14.53 5.02
C GLU A 2 -8.66 -13.68 4.57
N ASN A 3 -8.62 -12.38 4.80
CA ASN A 3 -9.69 -11.48 4.37
C ASN A 3 -9.48 -11.09 2.90
N ARG A 4 -9.45 -12.08 1.99
CA ARG A 4 -9.23 -11.86 0.54
C ARG A 4 -10.05 -10.71 -0.04
N THR A 5 -11.25 -10.51 0.48
CA THR A 5 -12.14 -9.41 0.11
C THR A 5 -11.50 -8.04 0.30
N ILE A 6 -10.83 -7.78 1.43
CA ILE A 6 -10.19 -6.47 1.69
C ILE A 6 -9.01 -6.23 0.76
N PHE A 7 -8.24 -7.28 0.46
CA PHE A 7 -7.09 -7.20 -0.43
C PHE A 7 -7.50 -7.02 -1.89
N LEU A 8 -8.53 -7.74 -2.36
CA LEU A 8 -9.09 -7.52 -3.69
C LEU A 8 -9.69 -6.13 -3.84
N ALA A 9 -10.44 -5.66 -2.83
CA ALA A 9 -10.94 -4.28 -2.80
C ALA A 9 -9.78 -3.26 -2.87
N TYR A 10 -8.70 -3.53 -2.14
CA TYR A 10 -7.48 -2.72 -2.17
C TYR A 10 -6.87 -2.62 -3.56
N LEU A 11 -6.71 -3.76 -4.25
CA LEU A 11 -6.19 -3.77 -5.63
C LEU A 11 -7.10 -3.03 -6.62
N VAL A 12 -8.40 -3.27 -6.54
CA VAL A 12 -9.39 -2.62 -7.42
C VAL A 12 -9.39 -1.10 -7.23
N VAL A 13 -9.16 -0.60 -6.01
CA VAL A 13 -9.05 0.83 -5.73
C VAL A 13 -7.67 1.38 -6.10
N TRP A 14 -6.61 0.61 -5.88
CA TRP A 14 -5.23 1.02 -6.14
C TRP A 14 -4.99 1.30 -7.64
N CYS A 15 -5.49 0.45 -8.55
CA CYS A 15 -5.33 0.64 -10.00
C CYS A 15 -5.82 2.01 -10.51
N PRO A 16 -7.10 2.40 -10.34
CA PRO A 16 -7.58 3.72 -10.77
C PRO A 16 -6.97 4.86 -9.96
N TYR A 17 -6.60 4.63 -8.70
CA TYR A 17 -5.89 5.62 -7.88
C TYR A 17 -4.55 6.02 -8.50
N VAL A 18 -3.72 5.05 -8.91
CA VAL A 18 -2.42 5.32 -9.54
C VAL A 18 -2.62 6.16 -10.81
N LEU A 19 -3.59 5.78 -11.65
CA LEU A 19 -3.91 6.52 -12.88
C LEU A 19 -4.38 7.95 -12.59
N ALA A 20 -5.30 8.12 -11.64
CA ALA A 20 -5.87 9.42 -11.28
C ALA A 20 -4.80 10.38 -10.73
N VAL A 21 -3.91 9.88 -9.87
CA VAL A 21 -2.78 10.63 -9.31
C VAL A 21 -1.83 11.08 -10.41
N HIS A 22 -1.42 10.18 -11.30
CA HIS A 22 -0.47 10.52 -12.38
C HIS A 22 -1.09 11.50 -13.37
N PHE A 23 -2.37 11.31 -13.72
CA PHE A 23 -3.11 12.23 -14.56
C PHE A 23 -3.21 13.63 -13.92
N TRP A 24 -3.52 13.71 -12.62
CA TRP A 24 -3.57 14.97 -11.89
C TRP A 24 -2.20 15.65 -11.81
N ALA A 25 -1.14 14.90 -11.49
CA ALA A 25 0.22 15.39 -11.43
C ALA A 25 0.66 15.97 -12.77
N HIS A 26 0.39 15.27 -13.87
CA HIS A 26 0.65 15.74 -15.23
C HIS A 26 -0.14 17.02 -15.53
N ARG A 27 -1.46 17.03 -15.27
CA ARG A 27 -2.32 18.21 -15.50
C ARG A 27 -1.86 19.44 -14.72
N LYS A 28 -1.33 19.25 -13.50
CA LYS A 28 -0.86 20.33 -12.62
C LYS A 28 0.64 20.60 -12.72
N ARG A 29 1.37 19.90 -13.61
CA ARG A 29 2.82 19.99 -13.81
C ARG A 29 3.61 19.84 -12.51
N LEU A 30 3.21 18.88 -11.68
CA LEU A 30 3.89 18.57 -10.42
C LEU A 30 5.16 17.76 -10.69
N ASN A 31 6.12 17.82 -9.76
CA ASN A 31 7.32 17.01 -9.84
C ASN A 31 6.96 15.53 -9.69
N LEU A 32 7.14 14.76 -10.76
CA LEU A 32 6.82 13.32 -10.79
C LEU A 32 7.58 12.52 -9.73
N GLY A 33 8.82 12.89 -9.41
CA GLY A 33 9.59 12.23 -8.36
C GLY A 33 8.93 12.34 -6.99
N GLY A 34 8.42 13.52 -6.65
CA GLY A 34 7.67 13.72 -5.40
C GLY A 34 6.38 12.90 -5.35
N VAL A 35 5.66 12.84 -6.47
CA VAL A 35 4.43 12.04 -6.59
C VAL A 35 4.72 10.55 -6.43
N ILE A 36 5.74 10.03 -7.10
CA ILE A 36 6.14 8.62 -6.98
C ILE A 36 6.49 8.30 -5.52
N VAL A 37 7.26 9.14 -4.84
CA VAL A 37 7.64 8.92 -3.44
C VAL A 37 6.42 8.92 -2.51
N SER A 38 5.48 9.85 -2.70
CA SER A 38 4.24 9.93 -1.91
C SER A 38 3.37 8.68 -2.00
N HIS A 39 3.48 7.92 -3.09
CA HIS A 39 2.62 6.75 -3.36
C HIS A 39 3.39 5.43 -3.46
N ALA A 40 4.71 5.47 -3.22
CA ALA A 40 5.58 4.31 -3.33
C ALA A 40 5.13 3.21 -2.38
N LEU A 41 4.88 3.54 -1.12
CA LEU A 41 4.61 2.53 -0.13
C LEU A 41 3.27 1.79 -0.31
N PRO A 42 2.13 2.47 -0.54
CA PRO A 42 0.91 1.77 -0.94
C PRO A 42 1.14 0.88 -2.17
N SER A 43 1.91 1.35 -3.15
CA SER A 43 2.22 0.54 -4.34
C SER A 43 3.08 -0.69 -4.01
N VAL A 44 4.04 -0.57 -3.09
CA VAL A 44 4.82 -1.71 -2.59
C VAL A 44 3.91 -2.72 -1.90
N VAL A 45 2.96 -2.27 -1.07
CA VAL A 45 1.96 -3.17 -0.45
C VAL A 45 1.16 -3.92 -1.52
N ALA A 46 0.62 -3.21 -2.52
CA ALA A 46 -0.12 -3.82 -3.63
C ALA A 46 0.69 -4.91 -4.34
N ILE A 47 1.93 -4.60 -4.70
CA ILE A 47 2.81 -5.48 -5.47
C ILE A 47 3.22 -6.69 -4.64
N VAL A 48 3.69 -6.48 -3.40
CA VAL A 48 4.14 -7.57 -2.52
C VAL A 48 2.99 -8.52 -2.20
N MET A 49 1.83 -7.99 -1.84
CA MET A 49 0.67 -8.83 -1.54
C MET A 49 0.14 -9.55 -2.79
N THR A 50 0.16 -8.92 -3.97
CA THR A 50 -0.16 -9.61 -5.24
C THR A 50 0.78 -10.77 -5.50
N TYR A 51 2.09 -10.56 -5.32
CA TYR A 51 3.07 -11.62 -5.48
C TYR A 51 2.81 -12.78 -4.52
N ILE A 52 2.63 -12.50 -3.22
CA ILE A 52 2.48 -13.54 -2.19
C ILE A 52 1.13 -14.27 -2.32
N PHE A 53 0.01 -13.53 -2.44
CA PHE A 53 -1.34 -14.09 -2.30
C PHE A 53 -2.02 -14.49 -3.64
N LEU A 54 -1.59 -13.92 -4.78
CA LEU A 54 -2.20 -14.22 -6.09
C LEU A 54 -1.27 -15.00 -7.02
N ILE A 55 -0.01 -14.59 -7.14
CA ILE A 55 0.92 -15.20 -8.11
C ILE A 55 1.55 -16.47 -7.54
N ALA A 56 2.10 -16.38 -6.32
CA ALA A 56 2.76 -17.51 -5.67
C ALA A 56 1.79 -18.54 -5.07
N GLY A 57 0.48 -18.41 -5.37
CA GLY A 57 -0.55 -19.36 -4.94
C GLY A 57 -0.91 -19.30 -3.46
N GLY A 58 -0.62 -18.17 -2.78
CA GLY A 58 -0.81 -17.98 -1.33
C GLY A 58 -2.26 -17.92 -0.84
N ALA A 59 -3.18 -18.67 -1.44
CA ALA A 59 -4.54 -18.84 -0.95
C ALA A 59 -4.62 -19.44 0.46
N THR A 60 -3.48 -19.83 1.05
CA THR A 60 -3.33 -20.13 2.48
C THR A 60 -1.86 -20.41 2.80
N VAL A 61 -1.07 -19.36 3.01
CA VAL A 61 0.33 -19.53 3.39
C VAL A 61 0.48 -20.37 4.69
N ALA A 62 -0.53 -20.37 5.56
CA ALA A 62 -0.65 -21.29 6.71
C ALA A 62 -1.01 -22.75 6.33
N GLN A 63 -1.90 -23.00 5.35
CA GLN A 63 -2.25 -24.39 4.94
C GLN A 63 -1.16 -25.02 4.05
N PHE A 64 -0.34 -24.22 3.36
CA PHE A 64 0.80 -24.69 2.56
C PHE A 64 2.03 -25.11 3.38
N VAL A 65 2.09 -24.76 4.68
CA VAL A 65 3.13 -25.24 5.61
C VAL A 65 3.08 -26.77 5.75
N ALA A 66 1.90 -27.38 5.55
CA ALA A 66 1.68 -28.80 5.74
C ALA A 66 2.29 -29.71 4.64
N GLY A 67 2.87 -29.17 3.56
CA GLY A 67 3.38 -30.05 2.48
C GLY A 67 4.39 -29.49 1.47
N SER A 68 4.81 -28.22 1.54
CA SER A 68 5.79 -27.69 0.58
C SER A 68 6.84 -26.77 1.23
N GLU A 69 8.12 -26.94 0.87
CA GLU A 69 9.20 -26.04 1.30
C GLU A 69 9.02 -24.62 0.75
N THR A 70 8.52 -24.50 -0.48
CA THR A 70 8.23 -23.21 -1.11
C THR A 70 7.17 -22.42 -0.34
N GLY A 71 6.10 -23.08 0.15
CA GLY A 71 5.08 -22.44 0.98
C GLY A 71 5.62 -21.95 2.32
N LYS A 72 6.50 -22.74 2.96
CA LYS A 72 7.18 -22.33 4.21
C LYS A 72 8.04 -21.08 4.00
N ASN A 73 8.82 -21.03 2.92
CA ASN A 73 9.66 -19.87 2.62
C ASN A 73 8.83 -18.60 2.38
N LEU A 74 7.69 -18.71 1.69
CA LEU A 74 6.76 -17.60 1.50
C LEU A 74 6.11 -17.16 2.82
N TRP A 75 5.84 -18.09 3.74
CA TRP A 75 5.34 -17.74 5.08
C TRP A 75 6.35 -16.95 5.88
N TYR A 76 7.60 -17.40 5.94
CA TYR A 76 8.67 -16.68 6.62
C TYR A 76 8.90 -15.30 5.99
N LEU A 77 8.87 -15.22 4.66
CA LEU A 77 8.96 -13.95 3.95
C LEU A 77 7.81 -13.02 4.32
N TRP A 78 6.57 -13.51 4.35
CA TRP A 78 5.42 -12.71 4.76
C TRP A 78 5.51 -12.30 6.23
N GLY A 79 5.87 -13.21 7.13
CA GLY A 79 6.07 -12.91 8.55
C GLY A 79 7.13 -11.84 8.79
N PHE A 80 8.19 -11.80 7.98
CA PHE A 80 9.21 -10.76 8.02
C PHE A 80 8.76 -9.42 7.39
N LEU A 81 8.08 -9.46 6.24
CA LEU A 81 7.63 -8.26 5.53
C LEU A 81 6.41 -7.60 6.18
N TRP A 82 5.53 -8.38 6.80
CA TRP A 82 4.31 -7.91 7.44
C TRP A 82 4.53 -6.74 8.40
N PRO A 83 5.42 -6.81 9.42
CA PRO A 83 5.62 -5.70 10.33
C PRO A 83 6.21 -4.47 9.60
N ILE A 84 7.12 -4.68 8.64
CA ILE A 84 7.74 -3.60 7.85
C ILE A 84 6.67 -2.85 7.05
N LEU A 85 5.78 -3.58 6.36
CA LEU A 85 4.70 -3.01 5.57
C LEU A 85 3.65 -2.33 6.45
N LEU A 86 3.35 -2.89 7.62
CA LEU A 86 2.42 -2.32 8.58
C LEU A 86 2.93 -0.98 9.12
N PHE A 87 4.13 -0.97 9.70
CA PHE A 87 4.74 0.24 10.24
C PHE A 87 4.99 1.27 9.14
N GLY A 88 5.49 0.82 7.99
CA GLY A 88 5.63 1.67 6.83
C GLY A 88 4.32 2.37 6.49
N SER A 89 3.21 1.61 6.38
CA SER A 89 1.93 2.17 5.92
C SER A 89 1.41 3.23 6.89
N ALA A 90 1.57 2.99 8.19
CA ALA A 90 1.27 3.97 9.23
C ALA A 90 2.17 5.22 9.12
N THR A 91 3.48 5.05 8.98
CA THR A 91 4.43 6.16 8.82
C THR A 91 4.15 6.96 7.54
N SER A 92 3.82 6.30 6.44
CA SER A 92 3.47 6.94 5.18
C SER A 92 2.19 7.77 5.30
N ALA A 93 1.15 7.24 5.98
CA ALA A 93 -0.07 7.97 6.24
C ALA A 93 0.20 9.22 7.10
N PHE A 94 1.01 9.08 8.16
CA PHE A 94 1.38 10.19 9.04
C PHE A 94 2.15 11.29 8.29
N ILE A 95 3.20 10.93 7.54
CA ILE A 95 3.99 11.88 6.74
C ILE A 95 3.09 12.59 5.72
N SER A 96 2.22 11.86 5.02
CA SER A 96 1.30 12.44 4.03
C SER A 96 0.28 13.38 4.68
N LEU A 97 -0.17 13.09 5.91
CA LEU A 97 -1.04 13.96 6.69
C LEU A 97 -0.34 15.27 7.04
N VAL A 98 0.90 15.21 7.54
CA VAL A 98 1.72 16.39 7.83
C VAL A 98 1.90 17.23 6.57
N TRP A 99 2.23 16.61 5.43
CA TRP A 99 2.36 17.31 4.16
C TRP A 99 1.05 17.91 3.65
N THR A 100 -0.10 17.27 3.93
CA THR A 100 -1.42 17.85 3.64
C THR A 100 -1.60 19.15 4.39
N ILE A 101 -1.32 19.16 5.71
CA ILE A 101 -1.43 20.36 6.56
C ILE A 101 -0.52 21.48 6.03
N VAL A 102 0.75 21.17 5.76
CA VAL A 102 1.73 22.13 5.20
C VAL A 102 1.23 22.70 3.87
N SER A 103 0.68 21.85 2.99
CA SER A 103 0.17 22.25 1.67
C SER A 103 -1.08 23.12 1.74
N CYS A 104 -1.90 22.98 2.79
CA CYS A 104 -3.05 23.84 3.03
C CYS A 104 -2.65 25.25 3.45
N ILE A 105 -1.60 25.36 4.29
CA ILE A 105 -1.11 26.63 4.83
C ILE A 105 -0.27 27.39 3.79
N THR A 106 0.52 26.67 2.99
CA THR A 106 1.46 27.27 2.05
C THR A 106 0.87 27.36 0.65
N GLN A 107 0.62 28.59 0.15
CA GLN A 107 0.00 28.80 -1.16
C GLN A 107 0.75 28.14 -2.32
N SER A 108 2.09 28.11 -2.30
CA SER A 108 2.90 27.48 -3.35
C SER A 108 2.68 25.97 -3.45
N HIS A 109 2.26 25.31 -2.36
CA HIS A 109 2.08 23.86 -2.28
C HIS A 109 0.61 23.43 -2.37
N ARG A 110 -0.36 24.34 -2.51
CA ARG A 110 -1.80 24.00 -2.58
C ARG A 110 -2.15 22.97 -3.66
N LYS A 111 -1.42 22.94 -4.77
CA LYS A 111 -1.63 21.96 -5.86
C LYS A 111 -1.38 20.51 -5.43
N TRP A 112 -0.60 20.30 -4.36
CA TRP A 112 -0.28 19.00 -3.78
C TRP A 112 -1.33 18.47 -2.82
N VAL A 113 -2.28 19.30 -2.35
CA VAL A 113 -3.29 18.89 -1.36
C VAL A 113 -4.04 17.63 -1.81
N PHE A 114 -4.48 17.58 -3.08
CA PHE A 114 -5.18 16.42 -3.62
C PHE A 114 -4.32 15.14 -3.60
N ILE A 115 -3.03 15.28 -3.95
CA ILE A 115 -2.07 14.17 -3.95
C ILE A 115 -1.83 13.66 -2.54
N ASN A 116 -1.63 14.57 -1.58
CA ASN A 116 -1.36 14.20 -0.19
C ASN A 116 -2.58 13.55 0.47
N ILE A 117 -3.80 14.05 0.22
CA ILE A 117 -5.04 13.42 0.70
C ILE A 117 -5.18 12.01 0.11
N ALA A 118 -4.96 11.86 -1.19
CA ALA A 118 -5.02 10.56 -1.85
C ALA A 118 -3.97 9.60 -1.26
N ALA A 119 -2.75 10.08 -0.99
CA ALA A 119 -1.70 9.31 -0.33
C ALA A 119 -2.12 8.86 1.08
N VAL A 120 -2.68 9.76 1.90
CA VAL A 120 -3.20 9.41 3.24
C VAL A 120 -4.24 8.31 3.14
N MET A 121 -5.27 8.49 2.30
CA MET A 121 -6.34 7.51 2.15
C MET A 121 -5.79 6.14 1.73
N MET A 122 -4.89 6.14 0.75
CA MET A 122 -4.33 4.89 0.21
C MET A 122 -3.37 4.21 1.19
N SER A 123 -2.60 4.97 1.97
CA SER A 123 -1.73 4.43 3.02
C SER A 123 -2.52 3.88 4.20
N VAL A 124 -3.65 4.52 4.56
CA VAL A 124 -4.58 3.99 5.58
C VAL A 124 -5.22 2.70 5.08
N PHE A 125 -5.67 2.65 3.82
CA PHE A 125 -6.23 1.43 3.27
C PHE A 125 -5.16 0.31 3.15
N ALA A 126 -3.92 0.67 2.81
CA ALA A 126 -2.80 -0.27 2.81
C ALA A 126 -2.56 -0.83 4.21
N PHE A 127 -2.56 0.03 5.24
CA PHE A 127 -2.42 -0.37 6.64
C PHE A 127 -3.50 -1.38 7.04
N PHE A 128 -4.78 -1.08 6.79
CA PHE A 128 -5.87 -2.00 7.11
C PHE A 128 -5.77 -3.31 6.33
N THR A 129 -5.34 -3.25 5.07
CA THR A 129 -5.16 -4.43 4.23
C THR A 129 -4.05 -5.33 4.76
N VAL A 130 -2.90 -4.77 5.14
CA VAL A 130 -1.80 -5.53 5.76
C VAL A 130 -2.21 -6.07 7.13
N ALA A 131 -2.84 -5.26 7.98
CA ALA A 131 -3.30 -5.65 9.31
C ALA A 131 -4.31 -6.80 9.26
N ALA A 132 -5.25 -6.76 8.31
CA ALA A 132 -6.25 -7.80 8.12
C ALA A 132 -5.67 -9.13 7.58
N ASN A 133 -4.44 -9.11 7.08
CA ASN A 133 -3.70 -10.29 6.63
C ASN A 133 -2.52 -10.59 7.58
N PHE A 134 -2.78 -10.47 8.89
CA PHE A 134 -1.84 -10.86 9.94
C PHE A 134 -1.38 -12.32 9.75
N PRO A 135 -0.08 -12.61 9.91
CA PRO A 135 0.40 -13.99 9.88
C PRO A 135 -0.03 -14.73 11.16
N ASP A 136 -1.25 -15.29 11.16
CA ASP A 136 -1.74 -16.21 12.19
C ASP A 136 -1.31 -17.66 11.89
N ALA A 137 -0.86 -18.37 12.92
CA ALA A 137 -0.40 -19.76 12.84
C ALA A 137 -1.57 -20.77 12.80
#